data_AF-A0A432W059-F1
#
_entry.id   AF-A0A432W059-F1
#
_cell.length_a   1.000
_cell.length_b   1.000
_cell.length_c   1.000
_cell.angle_alpha   90.00
_cell.angle_beta   90.00
_cell.angle_gamma   90.00
#
_symmetry.space_group_name_H-M   'P 1'
#
loop_
_entity.id
_entity.type
_entity.pdbx_description
1 polymer ?
#
loop_
_entity_poly.entity_id
_entity_poly.type
_entity_poly.pdbx_seq_one_letter_code
_entity_poly.pdbx_strand_id
1 'polypeptide(L)'
;MENLVSTLNSIIWSPALVFLCLAAGLFYSILTRFAQVRHFKEMVKLLLSPNESSKGISSFQALAVTLSGRVGVGNIAGVAAAIGFGGPGAVFWMWVVAFLGASTAYAESTLGQIYKVEENGQYRGGPAYYFEKALGQKWLAIVFAISAIIACGIFLPGIQANAVGQAVTQVFGDGNLVTTDYGDVGSHKLIALAVILIVLGFIIFGGIRRIANFTQIVVPFMALAYIIMALVIVFLNLNQVPGIFAMIVSDAFTAQAGFGAAIGWGVKRGIYSNEAGQGTGPHASSAAEVDHPSQQGLVQAFSVYVDTLFVCTATALMILITQQYNIVAETSGALILQNVDAATEVASPAFTQLALSSVFGGFGQGFVGIAIFFFAFTTILAYYYIAETNVAYLNRYIKNRFSLFIVKVVIMFMVAYGMVNSSGYIWNLGDIGVGLMAWINILGILAIFFVAKPAIMCLRDYEEQKKAGGPIIFDPVKLGIKKADFWEKRIAKQRAEGSVAPAAPETDKE
;
A
#
# COMPACT_ATOMS: atom_id res chain seq x y z
N MET A 1 -27.89 3.26 -5.52
CA MET A 1 -26.50 2.79 -5.64
C MET A 1 -25.77 2.87 -4.30
N GLU A 2 -25.81 4.03 -3.64
CA GLU A 2 -25.13 4.27 -2.35
C GLU A 2 -25.50 3.27 -1.22
N ASN A 3 -26.79 2.99 -1.02
CA ASN A 3 -27.21 1.98 -0.03
C ASN A 3 -26.67 0.57 -0.31
N LEU A 4 -26.58 0.15 -1.58
CA LEU A 4 -26.01 -1.14 -1.95
C LEU A 4 -24.51 -1.18 -1.65
N VAL A 5 -23.80 -0.10 -1.99
CA VAL A 5 -22.36 0.06 -1.75
C VAL A 5 -22.07 0.06 -0.24
N SER A 6 -22.85 0.77 0.56
CA SER A 6 -22.72 0.80 2.01
C SER A 6 -22.95 -0.58 2.65
N THR A 7 -24.02 -1.29 2.25
CA THR A 7 -24.28 -2.66 2.71
C THR A 7 -23.14 -3.61 2.38
N LEU A 8 -22.64 -3.60 1.13
CA LEU A 8 -21.50 -4.45 0.74
C LEU A 8 -20.23 -4.11 1.52
N ASN A 9 -19.98 -2.83 1.75
CA ASN A 9 -18.84 -2.37 2.55
C ASN A 9 -18.92 -2.93 3.98
N SER A 10 -20.09 -2.85 4.62
CA SER A 10 -20.30 -3.35 5.98
C SER A 10 -20.10 -4.86 6.12
N ILE A 11 -20.43 -5.64 5.08
CA ILE A 11 -20.21 -7.09 5.04
C ILE A 11 -18.71 -7.40 4.89
N ILE A 12 -18.05 -6.72 3.95
CA ILE A 12 -16.63 -6.94 3.65
C ILE A 12 -15.75 -6.52 4.83
N TRP A 13 -15.97 -5.31 5.36
CA TRP A 13 -15.29 -4.75 6.54
C TRP A 13 -15.97 -5.14 7.86
N SER A 14 -16.63 -6.29 7.88
CA SER A 14 -17.15 -6.86 9.11
C SER A 14 -16.01 -7.10 10.12
N PRO A 15 -16.33 -7.23 11.42
CA PRO A 15 -15.32 -7.56 12.44
C PRO A 15 -14.48 -8.80 12.08
N ALA A 16 -15.03 -9.74 11.30
CA ALA A 16 -14.30 -10.91 10.84
C ALA A 16 -13.05 -10.56 10.02
N LEU A 17 -13.12 -9.61 9.09
CA LEU A 17 -11.93 -9.19 8.32
C LEU A 17 -10.90 -8.51 9.21
N VAL A 18 -11.38 -7.63 10.11
CA VAL A 18 -10.54 -6.90 11.05
C VAL A 18 -9.74 -7.86 11.93
N PHE A 19 -10.40 -8.85 12.53
CA PHE A 19 -9.74 -9.88 13.34
C PHE A 19 -8.86 -10.80 12.50
N LEU A 20 -9.26 -11.13 11.26
CA LEU A 20 -8.43 -11.94 10.37
C LEU A 20 -7.10 -11.25 10.07
N CYS A 21 -7.10 -9.94 9.83
CA CYS A 21 -5.88 -9.17 9.56
C CYS A 21 -4.94 -9.16 10.77
N LEU A 22 -5.48 -8.88 11.96
CA LEU A 22 -4.72 -8.91 13.21
C LEU A 22 -4.18 -10.32 13.52
N ALA A 23 -5.02 -11.35 13.38
CA ALA A 23 -4.66 -12.74 13.66
C ALA A 23 -3.60 -13.26 12.67
N ALA A 24 -3.73 -12.96 11.38
CA ALA A 24 -2.73 -13.34 10.38
C ALA A 24 -1.39 -12.64 10.63
N GLY A 25 -1.41 -11.36 10.98
CA GLY A 25 -0.22 -10.61 11.38
C GLY A 25 0.44 -11.21 12.63
N LEU A 26 -0.33 -11.54 13.66
CA LEU A 26 0.19 -12.19 14.85
C LEU A 26 0.76 -13.59 14.55
N PHE A 27 0.05 -14.37 13.74
CA PHE A 27 0.45 -15.70 13.31
C PHE A 27 1.81 -15.69 12.60
N TYR A 28 1.99 -14.83 11.59
CA TYR A 28 3.27 -14.71 10.89
C TYR A 28 4.36 -14.08 11.76
N SER A 29 4.00 -13.16 12.66
CA SER A 29 4.95 -12.61 13.64
C SER A 29 5.54 -13.72 14.50
N ILE A 30 4.72 -14.60 15.07
CA ILE A 30 5.21 -15.72 15.91
C ILE A 30 6.05 -16.70 15.08
N LEU A 31 5.57 -17.12 13.91
CA LEU A 31 6.25 -18.11 13.07
C LEU A 31 7.60 -17.63 12.52
N THR A 32 7.68 -16.35 12.19
CA THR A 32 8.95 -15.72 11.79
C THR A 32 9.81 -15.34 12.99
N ARG A 33 9.40 -15.67 14.23
CA ARG A 33 10.07 -15.31 15.49
C ARG A 33 10.25 -13.80 15.64
N PHE A 34 9.25 -13.02 15.26
CA PHE A 34 9.28 -11.56 15.18
C PHE A 34 10.42 -11.05 14.29
N ALA A 35 10.53 -11.60 13.08
CA ALA A 35 11.54 -11.18 12.10
C ALA A 35 11.49 -9.67 11.83
N GLN A 36 10.29 -9.08 11.86
CA GLN A 36 10.08 -7.65 11.68
C GLN A 36 10.77 -6.79 12.75
N VAL A 37 11.03 -7.34 13.93
CA VAL A 37 11.82 -6.70 14.99
C VAL A 37 13.29 -7.14 14.91
N ARG A 38 13.55 -8.45 14.88
CA ARG A 38 14.92 -9.02 14.93
C ARG A 38 15.80 -8.57 13.77
N HIS A 39 15.22 -8.38 12.59
CA HIS A 39 15.95 -8.01 11.36
C HIS A 39 15.85 -6.53 11.01
N PHE A 40 15.38 -5.66 11.90
CA PHE A 40 15.23 -4.23 11.61
C PHE A 40 16.50 -3.59 11.01
N LYS A 41 17.67 -3.88 11.60
CA LYS A 41 18.97 -3.40 11.08
C LYS A 41 19.26 -3.91 9.66
N GLU A 42 18.90 -5.16 9.37
CA GLU A 42 19.08 -5.73 8.04
C GLU A 42 18.14 -5.09 7.02
N MET A 43 16.89 -4.85 7.40
CA MET A 43 15.93 -4.18 6.53
C MET A 43 16.48 -2.84 6.04
N VAL A 44 16.98 -2.01 6.96
CA VAL A 44 17.59 -0.71 6.63
C VAL A 44 18.83 -0.88 5.76
N LYS A 45 19.71 -1.85 6.07
CA LYS A 45 20.90 -2.13 5.26
C LYS A 45 20.55 -2.49 3.82
N LEU A 46 19.54 -3.35 3.62
CA LEU A 46 19.09 -3.80 2.30
C LEU A 46 18.53 -2.66 1.43
N LEU A 47 18.03 -1.56 2.03
CA LEU A 47 17.60 -0.38 1.28
C LEU A 47 18.75 0.37 0.63
N LEU A 48 19.92 0.33 1.25
CA LEU A 48 21.11 1.05 0.82
C LEU A 48 22.03 0.20 -0.07
N SER A 49 21.67 -1.07 -0.29
CA SER A 49 22.46 -1.98 -1.13
C SER A 49 22.20 -1.72 -2.62
N PRO A 50 23.24 -1.45 -3.42
CA PRO A 50 23.10 -1.28 -4.86
C PRO A 50 22.90 -2.65 -5.55
N ASN A 51 21.70 -2.89 -6.09
CA ASN A 51 21.41 -4.04 -6.94
C ASN A 51 20.86 -3.54 -8.28
N GLU A 52 21.71 -3.39 -9.29
CA GLU A 52 21.28 -3.04 -10.66
C GLU A 52 21.01 -4.30 -11.48
N SER A 53 19.95 -4.28 -12.30
CA SER A 53 19.62 -5.38 -13.23
C SER A 53 19.11 -4.82 -14.56
N SER A 54 19.45 -5.51 -15.65
CA SER A 54 19.01 -5.16 -16.99
C SER A 54 17.58 -5.64 -17.30
N LYS A 55 16.95 -6.42 -16.42
CA LYS A 55 15.60 -6.99 -16.60
C LYS A 55 14.60 -6.57 -15.51
N GLY A 56 15.08 -6.45 -14.27
CA GLY A 56 14.30 -5.98 -13.12
C GLY A 56 14.52 -4.49 -12.80
N ILE A 57 14.03 -4.09 -11.62
CA ILE A 57 14.37 -2.82 -10.95
C ILE A 57 15.19 -3.12 -9.68
N SER A 58 15.88 -2.13 -9.12
CA SER A 58 16.62 -2.32 -7.87
C SER A 58 15.67 -2.49 -6.67
N SER A 59 16.17 -3.03 -5.54
CA SER A 59 15.36 -3.13 -4.31
C SER A 59 14.87 -1.77 -3.82
N PHE A 60 15.69 -0.72 -3.94
CA PHE A 60 15.28 0.66 -3.62
C PHE A 60 14.20 1.17 -4.57
N GLN A 61 14.33 0.93 -5.87
CA GLN A 61 13.30 1.28 -6.85
C GLN A 61 11.99 0.54 -6.57
N ALA A 62 12.04 -0.75 -6.26
CA ALA A 62 10.86 -1.53 -5.89
C ALA A 62 10.22 -1.03 -4.59
N LEU A 63 11.03 -0.64 -3.60
CA LEU A 63 10.56 0.04 -2.39
C LEU A 63 9.87 1.36 -2.77
N ALA A 64 10.48 2.19 -3.60
CA ALA A 64 9.91 3.47 -4.02
C ALA A 64 8.58 3.30 -4.76
N VAL A 65 8.46 2.29 -5.63
CA VAL A 65 7.17 1.93 -6.30
C VAL A 65 6.14 1.44 -5.29
N THR A 66 6.55 0.70 -4.25
CA THR A 66 5.62 0.24 -3.21
C THR A 66 5.18 1.39 -2.30
N LEU A 67 6.13 2.21 -1.85
CA LEU A 67 5.88 3.39 -1.06
C LEU A 67 5.09 4.44 -1.83
N SER A 68 5.20 4.52 -3.16
CA SER A 68 4.31 5.39 -3.94
C SER A 68 2.84 5.02 -3.83
N GLY A 69 2.51 3.73 -3.64
CA GLY A 69 1.14 3.27 -3.43
C GLY A 69 0.66 3.42 -1.98
N ARG A 70 1.58 3.25 -1.03
CA ARG A 70 1.29 3.32 0.42
C ARG A 70 1.21 4.77 0.91
N VAL A 71 2.18 5.59 0.54
CA VAL A 71 2.24 7.03 0.88
C VAL A 71 1.36 7.81 -0.09
N GLY A 72 0.07 7.85 0.22
CA GLY A 72 -0.99 8.40 -0.61
C GLY A 72 -2.00 9.23 0.18
N VAL A 73 -3.16 9.50 -0.44
CA VAL A 73 -4.27 10.20 0.23
C VAL A 73 -4.74 9.44 1.49
N GLY A 74 -4.51 8.13 1.57
CA GLY A 74 -4.78 7.32 2.76
C GLY A 74 -4.04 7.79 4.02
N ASN A 75 -2.80 8.26 3.91
CA ASN A 75 -2.05 8.76 5.08
C ASN A 75 -2.52 10.12 5.57
N ILE A 76 -3.28 10.85 4.75
CA ILE A 76 -3.78 12.19 5.05
C ILE A 76 -5.27 12.08 5.42
N ALA A 77 -6.11 11.79 4.44
CA ALA A 77 -7.56 11.67 4.61
C ALA A 77 -7.96 10.39 5.36
N GLY A 78 -7.22 9.29 5.19
CA GLY A 78 -7.52 8.04 5.89
C GLY A 78 -7.21 8.11 7.38
N VAL A 79 -6.13 8.80 7.78
CA VAL A 79 -5.83 9.10 9.19
C VAL A 79 -6.88 10.06 9.77
N ALA A 80 -7.27 11.09 9.02
CA ALA A 80 -8.36 11.99 9.41
C ALA A 80 -9.67 11.22 9.63
N ALA A 81 -10.01 10.30 8.73
CA ALA A 81 -11.17 9.43 8.85
C ALA A 81 -11.08 8.50 10.09
N ALA A 82 -9.89 7.95 10.36
CA ALA A 82 -9.66 7.12 11.54
C ALA A 82 -9.90 7.91 12.83
N ILE A 83 -9.36 9.12 12.93
CA ILE A 83 -9.54 9.99 14.09
C ILE A 83 -11.00 10.45 14.21
N GLY A 84 -11.64 10.85 13.10
CA GLY A 84 -12.97 11.42 13.17
C GLY A 84 -14.10 10.41 13.35
N PHE A 85 -13.95 9.16 12.90
CA PHE A 85 -14.96 8.11 13.15
C PHE A 85 -14.59 7.14 14.28
N GLY A 86 -13.29 6.98 14.57
CA GLY A 86 -12.79 6.05 15.58
C GLY A 86 -12.20 6.72 16.83
N GLY A 87 -12.05 8.04 16.84
CA GLY A 87 -11.37 8.79 17.89
C GLY A 87 -9.83 8.70 17.81
N PRO A 88 -9.10 9.45 18.65
CA PRO A 88 -7.64 9.37 18.74
C PRO A 88 -7.11 7.94 18.96
N GLY A 89 -7.89 7.08 19.64
CA GLY A 89 -7.58 5.68 19.89
C GLY A 89 -7.47 4.82 18.63
N ALA A 90 -8.09 5.22 17.52
CA ALA A 90 -7.93 4.53 16.24
C ALA A 90 -6.48 4.53 15.74
N VAL A 91 -5.70 5.57 16.06
CA VAL A 91 -4.27 5.69 15.69
C VAL A 91 -3.45 4.58 16.36
N PHE A 92 -3.76 4.22 17.61
CA PHE A 92 -3.12 3.08 18.28
C PHE A 92 -3.35 1.77 17.52
N TRP A 93 -4.58 1.54 17.06
CA TRP A 93 -4.93 0.34 16.30
C TRP A 93 -4.31 0.34 14.90
N MET A 94 -4.10 1.50 14.28
CA MET A 94 -3.26 1.63 13.08
C MET A 94 -1.82 1.15 13.36
N TRP A 95 -1.22 1.53 14.50
CA TRP A 95 0.12 1.07 14.88
C TRP A 95 0.18 -0.44 15.12
N VAL A 96 -0.82 -1.01 15.80
CA VAL A 96 -0.89 -2.46 16.04
C VAL A 96 -0.95 -3.22 14.71
N VAL A 97 -1.80 -2.78 13.78
CA VAL A 97 -1.90 -3.37 12.45
C VAL A 97 -0.62 -3.21 11.65
N ALA A 98 0.05 -2.06 11.70
CA ALA A 98 1.33 -1.88 11.02
C ALA A 98 2.43 -2.79 11.59
N PHE A 99 2.50 -2.90 12.92
CA PHE A 99 3.48 -3.75 13.60
C PHE A 99 3.30 -5.23 13.24
N LEU A 100 2.06 -5.73 13.34
CA LEU A 100 1.75 -7.13 13.01
C LEU A 100 1.79 -7.37 11.49
N GLY A 101 1.29 -6.42 10.71
CA GLY A 101 1.22 -6.45 9.25
C GLY A 101 2.58 -6.42 8.57
N ALA A 102 3.62 -5.89 9.20
CA ALA A 102 4.99 -6.01 8.67
C ALA A 102 5.40 -7.48 8.45
N SER A 103 4.89 -8.41 9.27
CA SER A 103 5.15 -9.85 9.09
C SER A 103 4.36 -10.49 7.95
N THR A 104 3.12 -10.05 7.69
CA THR A 104 2.36 -10.50 6.52
C THR A 104 2.94 -9.92 5.24
N ALA A 105 3.37 -8.65 5.26
CA ALA A 105 4.07 -7.98 4.16
C ALA A 105 5.36 -8.73 3.78
N TYR A 106 6.12 -9.22 4.78
CA TYR A 106 7.26 -10.11 4.53
C TYR A 106 6.82 -11.38 3.80
N ALA A 107 5.79 -12.07 4.32
CA ALA A 107 5.35 -13.36 3.76
C ALA A 107 4.86 -13.22 2.31
N GLU A 108 3.95 -12.29 2.04
CA GLU A 108 3.38 -12.09 0.70
C GLU A 108 4.43 -11.63 -0.31
N SER A 109 5.36 -10.75 0.08
CA SER A 109 6.40 -10.23 -0.81
C SER A 109 7.48 -11.26 -1.10
N THR A 110 7.82 -12.10 -0.11
CA THR A 110 8.70 -13.25 -0.30
C THR A 110 8.07 -14.26 -1.26
N LEU A 111 6.78 -14.56 -1.11
CA LEU A 111 6.03 -15.40 -2.05
C LEU A 111 6.03 -14.82 -3.47
N GLY A 112 5.80 -13.51 -3.59
CA GLY A 112 5.90 -12.80 -4.87
C GLY A 112 7.26 -13.02 -5.54
N GLN A 113 8.36 -12.87 -4.79
CA GLN A 113 9.71 -13.11 -5.29
C GLN A 113 10.00 -14.57 -5.64
N ILE A 114 9.57 -15.54 -4.83
CA ILE A 114 9.78 -16.97 -5.10
C ILE A 114 9.09 -17.39 -6.40
N TYR A 115 7.85 -16.91 -6.60
CA TYR A 115 6.99 -17.35 -7.70
C TYR A 115 6.93 -16.36 -8.86
N LYS A 116 7.85 -15.39 -8.92
CA LYS A 116 7.95 -14.45 -10.04
C LYS A 116 8.26 -15.17 -11.35
N VAL A 117 7.97 -14.49 -12.44
CA VAL A 117 8.21 -14.93 -13.81
C VAL A 117 8.80 -13.81 -14.65
N GLU A 118 9.49 -14.18 -15.71
CA GLU A 118 9.91 -13.24 -16.74
C GLU A 118 8.90 -13.28 -17.90
N GLU A 119 8.28 -12.13 -18.20
CA GLU A 119 7.34 -11.95 -19.31
C GLU A 119 7.66 -10.69 -20.07
N ASN A 120 7.83 -10.81 -21.39
CA ASN A 120 8.17 -9.68 -22.28
C ASN A 120 9.38 -8.87 -21.79
N GLY A 121 10.41 -9.57 -21.26
CA GLY A 121 11.62 -8.96 -20.73
C GLY A 121 11.45 -8.21 -19.40
N GLN A 122 10.32 -8.39 -18.71
CA GLN A 122 10.04 -7.79 -17.40
C GLN A 122 9.74 -8.86 -16.37
N TYR A 123 10.14 -8.64 -15.13
CA TYR A 123 9.69 -9.48 -14.02
C TYR A 123 8.29 -9.10 -13.58
N ARG A 124 7.44 -10.12 -13.44
CA ARG A 124 6.07 -10.01 -12.94
C ARG A 124 5.83 -11.06 -11.88
N GLY A 125 5.00 -10.71 -10.92
CA GLY A 125 4.61 -11.60 -9.83
C GLY A 125 3.53 -10.96 -8.99
N GLY A 126 3.21 -11.59 -7.87
CA GLY A 126 2.13 -11.21 -6.99
C GLY A 126 1.15 -12.35 -6.75
N PRO A 127 -0.01 -12.07 -6.13
CA PRO A 127 -0.83 -13.13 -5.55
C PRO A 127 -1.43 -14.09 -6.56
N ALA A 128 -1.84 -13.60 -7.73
CA ALA A 128 -2.27 -14.47 -8.82
C ALA A 128 -1.18 -15.50 -9.19
N TYR A 129 0.08 -15.09 -9.24
CA TYR A 129 1.19 -15.96 -9.61
C TYR A 129 1.49 -17.00 -8.53
N TYR A 130 1.55 -16.61 -7.25
CA TYR A 130 1.82 -17.58 -6.18
C TYR A 130 0.62 -18.46 -5.83
N PHE A 131 -0.64 -18.03 -6.05
CA PHE A 131 -1.78 -18.94 -5.92
C PHE A 131 -1.76 -20.05 -6.97
N GLU A 132 -1.48 -19.70 -8.22
CA GLU A 132 -1.36 -20.72 -9.27
C GLU A 132 -0.15 -21.63 -9.05
N LYS A 133 1.02 -21.08 -8.70
CA LYS A 133 2.24 -21.88 -8.59
C LYS A 133 2.33 -22.66 -7.28
N ALA A 134 2.10 -22.03 -6.13
CA ALA A 134 2.24 -22.66 -4.83
C ALA A 134 1.08 -23.62 -4.51
N LEU A 135 -0.17 -23.22 -4.80
CA LEU A 135 -1.36 -24.03 -4.49
C LEU A 135 -1.87 -24.86 -5.68
N GLY A 136 -1.48 -24.53 -6.92
CA GLY A 136 -2.10 -25.13 -8.11
C GLY A 136 -3.52 -24.63 -8.39
N GLN A 137 -4.02 -23.64 -7.63
CA GLN A 137 -5.40 -23.18 -7.69
C GLN A 137 -5.56 -21.99 -8.65
N LYS A 138 -5.73 -22.30 -9.94
CA LYS A 138 -5.92 -21.29 -11.00
C LYS A 138 -7.15 -20.40 -10.78
N TRP A 139 -8.24 -20.95 -10.25
CA TRP A 139 -9.47 -20.19 -10.01
C TRP A 139 -9.23 -19.07 -8.98
N LEU A 140 -8.48 -19.36 -7.90
CA LEU A 140 -8.16 -18.38 -6.87
C LEU A 140 -7.26 -17.27 -7.42
N ALA A 141 -6.30 -17.64 -8.28
CA ALA A 141 -5.46 -16.69 -8.98
C ALA A 141 -6.25 -15.74 -9.89
N ILE A 142 -7.22 -16.27 -10.65
CA ILE A 142 -8.11 -15.48 -11.51
C ILE A 142 -8.99 -14.54 -10.66
N VAL A 143 -9.57 -15.05 -9.56
CA VAL A 143 -10.39 -14.25 -8.63
C VAL A 143 -9.58 -13.10 -8.03
N PHE A 144 -8.36 -13.36 -7.58
CA PHE A 144 -7.49 -12.28 -7.10
C PHE A 144 -7.16 -11.29 -8.21
N ALA A 145 -6.79 -11.77 -9.40
CA ALA A 145 -6.41 -10.89 -10.51
C ALA A 145 -7.56 -9.94 -10.92
N ILE A 146 -8.78 -10.47 -11.04
CA ILE A 146 -9.97 -9.65 -11.33
C ILE A 146 -10.22 -8.65 -10.19
N SER A 147 -10.11 -9.09 -8.94
CA SER A 147 -10.31 -8.23 -7.76
C SER A 147 -9.32 -7.07 -7.73
N ALA A 148 -8.04 -7.35 -8.01
CA ALA A 148 -6.99 -6.35 -8.09
C ALA A 148 -7.19 -5.36 -9.26
N ILE A 149 -7.67 -5.83 -10.42
CA ILE A 149 -8.01 -4.97 -11.56
C ILE A 149 -9.19 -4.06 -11.23
N ILE A 150 -10.22 -4.57 -10.58
CA ILE A 150 -11.38 -3.76 -10.18
C ILE A 150 -10.98 -2.75 -9.10
N ALA A 151 -10.28 -3.19 -8.06
CA ALA A 151 -9.87 -2.30 -6.98
C ALA A 151 -8.87 -1.24 -7.44
N CYS A 152 -7.71 -1.65 -7.96
CA CYS A 152 -6.62 -0.73 -8.31
C CYS A 152 -6.82 -0.09 -9.70
N GLY A 153 -7.49 -0.76 -10.64
CA GLY A 153 -7.73 -0.20 -11.98
C GLY A 153 -8.97 0.68 -12.06
N ILE A 154 -9.98 0.45 -11.22
CA ILE A 154 -11.28 1.11 -11.32
C ILE A 154 -11.61 1.96 -10.09
N PHE A 155 -11.69 1.36 -8.90
CA PHE A 155 -12.24 2.05 -7.72
C PHE A 155 -11.30 3.08 -7.09
N LEU A 156 -10.05 2.68 -6.82
CA LEU A 156 -9.10 3.49 -6.06
C LEU A 156 -8.53 4.71 -6.82
N PRO A 157 -8.24 4.65 -8.14
CA PRO A 157 -7.69 5.80 -8.87
C PRO A 157 -8.58 7.04 -8.80
N GLY A 158 -9.91 6.86 -8.81
CA GLY A 158 -10.87 7.94 -8.72
C GLY A 158 -10.79 8.70 -7.38
N ILE A 159 -10.55 8.00 -6.27
CA ILE A 159 -10.40 8.59 -4.92
C ILE A 159 -9.18 9.50 -4.89
N GLN A 160 -8.05 9.00 -5.39
CA GLN A 160 -6.80 9.75 -5.42
C GLN A 160 -6.96 11.00 -6.27
N ALA A 161 -7.55 10.86 -7.45
CA ALA A 161 -7.81 11.98 -8.34
C ALA A 161 -8.75 13.01 -7.69
N ASN A 162 -9.86 12.58 -7.07
CA ASN A 162 -10.80 13.46 -6.39
C ASN A 162 -10.13 14.33 -5.31
N ALA A 163 -9.27 13.73 -4.48
CA ALA A 163 -8.53 14.45 -3.44
C ALA A 163 -7.59 15.52 -4.01
N VAL A 164 -6.95 15.28 -5.16
CA VAL A 164 -6.17 16.32 -5.86
C VAL A 164 -7.07 17.45 -6.32
N GLY A 165 -8.23 17.12 -6.88
CA GLY A 165 -9.20 18.12 -7.31
C GLY A 165 -9.67 19.00 -6.16
N GLN A 166 -10.02 18.41 -5.01
CA GLN A 166 -10.38 19.15 -3.80
C GLN A 166 -9.22 20.02 -3.30
N ALA A 167 -7.99 19.49 -3.31
CA ALA A 167 -6.80 20.24 -2.90
C ALA A 167 -6.54 21.45 -3.81
N VAL A 168 -6.75 21.32 -5.11
CA VAL A 168 -6.62 22.43 -6.08
C VAL A 168 -7.69 23.48 -5.86
N THR A 169 -8.96 23.08 -5.72
CA THR A 169 -10.07 24.00 -5.39
C THR A 169 -9.79 24.72 -4.07
N GLN A 170 -9.24 24.04 -3.07
CA GLN A 170 -8.93 24.66 -1.79
C GLN A 170 -7.83 25.74 -1.91
N VAL A 171 -6.81 25.55 -2.75
CA VAL A 171 -5.69 26.49 -2.88
C VAL A 171 -6.02 27.65 -3.82
N PHE A 172 -6.65 27.36 -4.96
CA PHE A 172 -6.85 28.32 -6.04
C PHE A 172 -8.31 28.79 -6.18
N GLY A 173 -9.23 28.25 -5.37
CA GLY A 173 -10.67 28.37 -5.58
C GLY A 173 -11.16 27.53 -6.76
N ASP A 174 -12.48 27.47 -6.96
CA ASP A 174 -13.08 26.75 -8.11
C ASP A 174 -12.84 27.45 -9.46
N GLY A 175 -12.53 28.75 -9.44
CA GLY A 175 -12.49 29.57 -10.66
C GLY A 175 -13.86 29.66 -11.31
N ASN A 176 -13.91 29.71 -12.64
CA ASN A 176 -15.19 29.70 -13.38
C ASN A 176 -15.80 28.29 -13.35
N LEU A 177 -17.10 28.20 -13.04
CA LEU A 177 -17.84 26.94 -13.12
C LEU A 177 -18.12 26.59 -14.57
N VAL A 178 -17.85 25.34 -14.92
CA VAL A 178 -18.16 24.75 -16.22
C VAL A 178 -19.20 23.66 -16.00
N THR A 179 -20.37 23.83 -16.61
CA THR A 179 -21.44 22.82 -16.54
C THR A 179 -21.05 21.61 -17.37
N THR A 180 -20.95 20.46 -16.70
CA THR A 180 -20.71 19.14 -17.33
C THR A 180 -21.92 18.25 -17.12
N ASP A 181 -22.00 17.13 -17.85
CA ASP A 181 -23.06 16.11 -17.66
C ASP A 181 -23.07 15.51 -16.24
N TYR A 182 -22.02 15.72 -15.47
CA TYR A 182 -21.84 15.22 -14.10
C TYR A 182 -21.99 16.33 -13.03
N GLY A 183 -22.39 17.53 -13.44
CA GLY A 183 -22.55 18.71 -12.56
C GLY A 183 -21.59 19.85 -12.92
N ASP A 184 -21.70 20.95 -12.18
CA ASP A 184 -20.80 22.09 -12.34
C ASP A 184 -19.42 21.76 -11.76
N VAL A 185 -18.39 21.95 -12.57
CA VAL A 185 -16.99 21.69 -12.18
C VAL A 185 -16.17 22.97 -12.35
N GLY A 186 -15.41 23.30 -11.31
CA GLY A 186 -14.49 24.43 -11.35
C GLY A 186 -13.40 24.27 -12.43
N SER A 187 -13.18 25.32 -13.21
CA SER A 187 -12.15 25.39 -14.25
C SER A 187 -10.75 25.03 -13.76
N HIS A 188 -10.37 25.38 -12.53
CA HIS A 188 -9.08 25.00 -11.95
C HIS A 188 -8.95 23.49 -11.76
N LYS A 189 -10.03 22.81 -11.36
CA LYS A 189 -10.09 21.35 -11.25
C LYS A 189 -9.90 20.69 -12.63
N LEU A 190 -10.49 21.26 -13.68
CA LEU A 190 -10.32 20.78 -15.06
C LEU A 190 -8.89 20.96 -15.58
N ILE A 191 -8.23 22.07 -15.24
CA ILE A 191 -6.81 22.29 -15.59
C ILE A 191 -5.93 21.24 -14.88
N ALA A 192 -6.16 21.02 -13.58
CA ALA A 192 -5.44 19.99 -12.82
C ALA A 192 -5.67 18.59 -13.41
N LEU A 193 -6.89 18.28 -13.83
CA LEU A 193 -7.20 17.02 -14.51
C LEU A 193 -6.39 16.87 -15.80
N ALA A 194 -6.36 17.90 -16.65
CA ALA A 194 -5.61 17.85 -17.90
C ALA A 194 -4.11 17.60 -17.65
N VAL A 195 -3.51 18.30 -16.67
CA VAL A 195 -2.11 18.09 -16.28
C VAL A 195 -1.89 16.67 -15.79
N ILE A 196 -2.73 16.15 -14.88
CA ILE A 196 -2.61 14.79 -14.37
C ILE A 196 -2.68 13.78 -15.50
N LEU A 197 -3.64 13.89 -16.43
CA LEU A 197 -3.79 12.92 -17.52
C LEU A 197 -2.61 12.93 -18.48
N ILE A 198 -2.07 14.11 -18.81
CA ILE A 198 -0.90 14.23 -19.68
C ILE A 198 0.33 13.59 -19.04
N VAL A 199 0.62 13.94 -17.78
CA VAL A 199 1.80 13.40 -17.07
C VAL A 199 1.63 11.91 -16.77
N LEU A 200 0.44 11.49 -16.36
CA LEU A 200 0.11 10.09 -16.12
C LEU A 200 0.28 9.27 -17.40
N GLY A 201 -0.32 9.72 -18.50
CA GLY A 201 -0.19 9.09 -19.82
C GLY A 201 1.27 9.00 -20.27
N PHE A 202 2.04 10.06 -20.11
CA PHE A 202 3.47 10.04 -20.41
C PHE A 202 4.21 8.96 -19.58
N ILE A 203 3.90 8.80 -18.30
CA ILE A 203 4.60 7.83 -17.44
C ILE A 203 4.16 6.39 -17.71
N ILE A 204 2.86 6.09 -17.69
CA ILE A 204 2.35 4.71 -17.74
C ILE A 204 2.60 4.03 -19.09
N PHE A 205 2.65 4.80 -20.19
CA PHE A 205 3.01 4.25 -21.49
C PHE A 205 4.50 3.85 -21.58
N GLY A 206 5.35 4.37 -20.68
CA GLY A 206 6.76 3.97 -20.56
C GLY A 206 7.01 2.68 -19.76
N GLY A 207 5.96 2.10 -19.15
CA GLY A 207 6.06 0.87 -18.35
C GLY A 207 6.79 1.03 -17.02
N ILE A 208 7.04 -0.10 -16.34
CA ILE A 208 7.54 -0.13 -14.95
C ILE A 208 8.87 0.62 -14.74
N ARG A 209 9.79 0.65 -15.71
CA ARG A 209 11.06 1.39 -15.55
C ARG A 209 10.85 2.89 -15.45
N ARG A 210 9.93 3.45 -16.25
CA ARG A 210 9.61 4.89 -16.18
C ARG A 210 8.92 5.23 -14.86
N ILE A 211 8.03 4.35 -14.40
CA ILE A 211 7.38 4.47 -13.09
C ILE A 211 8.44 4.46 -11.98
N ALA A 212 9.30 3.44 -11.94
CA ALA A 212 10.36 3.31 -10.94
C ALA A 212 11.34 4.50 -10.96
N ASN A 213 11.73 4.97 -12.15
CA ASN A 213 12.64 6.10 -12.28
C ASN A 213 12.03 7.42 -11.78
N PHE A 214 10.72 7.59 -11.95
CA PHE A 214 10.00 8.73 -11.42
C PHE A 214 9.82 8.61 -9.90
N THR A 215 9.32 7.47 -9.42
CA THR A 215 8.99 7.28 -8.00
C THR A 215 10.22 7.27 -7.11
N GLN A 216 11.38 6.75 -7.56
CA GLN A 216 12.62 6.75 -6.78
C GLN A 216 13.11 8.17 -6.42
N ILE A 217 12.71 9.20 -7.19
CA ILE A 217 13.05 10.61 -6.93
C ILE A 217 11.93 11.27 -6.13
N VAL A 218 10.69 11.14 -6.59
CA VAL A 218 9.55 11.87 -6.05
C VAL A 218 9.13 11.38 -4.68
N VAL A 219 9.12 10.06 -4.44
CA VAL A 219 8.60 9.48 -3.19
C VAL A 219 9.46 9.86 -1.98
N PRO A 220 10.80 9.73 -2.00
CA PRO A 220 11.62 10.18 -0.87
C PRO A 220 11.47 11.69 -0.62
N PHE A 221 11.43 12.50 -1.68
CA PHE A 221 11.26 13.95 -1.56
C PHE A 221 9.92 14.33 -0.92
N MET A 222 8.80 13.80 -1.43
CA MET A 222 7.47 14.15 -0.93
C MET A 222 7.27 13.67 0.51
N ALA A 223 7.74 12.46 0.85
CA ALA A 223 7.62 11.92 2.20
C ALA A 223 8.48 12.71 3.19
N LEU A 224 9.73 13.04 2.83
CA LEU A 224 10.61 13.81 3.69
C LEU A 224 10.09 15.24 3.91
N ALA A 225 9.63 15.92 2.85
CA ALA A 225 9.07 17.26 2.96
C ALA A 225 7.86 17.28 3.91
N TYR A 226 6.96 16.29 3.79
CA TYR A 226 5.81 16.14 4.66
C TYR A 226 6.19 15.87 6.12
N ILE A 227 7.13 14.94 6.33
CA ILE A 227 7.65 14.62 7.68
C ILE A 227 8.31 15.84 8.31
N ILE A 228 9.08 16.63 7.56
CA ILE A 228 9.71 17.86 8.08
C ILE A 228 8.64 18.84 8.58
N MET A 229 7.58 19.06 7.82
CA MET A 229 6.48 19.95 8.25
C MET A 229 5.81 19.46 9.54
N ALA A 230 5.56 18.16 9.64
CA ALA A 230 5.02 17.57 10.87
C ALA A 230 5.99 17.69 12.05
N LEU A 231 7.27 17.43 11.83
CA LEU A 231 8.30 17.58 12.85
C LEU A 231 8.39 19.02 13.35
N VAL A 232 8.27 20.03 12.48
CA VAL A 232 8.22 21.43 12.91
C VAL A 232 7.05 21.66 13.85
N ILE A 233 5.84 21.17 13.54
CA ILE A 233 4.67 21.28 14.43
C ILE A 233 4.94 20.58 15.78
N VAL A 234 5.52 19.37 15.73
CA VAL A 234 5.87 18.59 16.93
C VAL A 234 6.92 19.33 17.78
N PHE A 235 7.96 19.90 17.16
CA PHE A 235 9.02 20.63 17.86
C PHE A 235 8.53 21.94 18.49
N LEU A 236 7.61 22.64 17.82
CA LEU A 236 6.95 23.83 18.38
C LEU A 236 6.04 23.50 19.57
N ASN A 237 5.61 22.24 19.69
CA ASN A 237 4.66 21.78 20.69
C ASN A 237 5.17 20.61 21.53
N LEU A 238 6.50 20.51 21.75
CA LEU A 238 7.12 19.36 22.41
C LEU A 238 6.49 19.01 23.76
N ASN A 239 6.08 20.02 24.53
CA ASN A 239 5.46 19.83 25.84
C ASN A 239 4.12 19.08 25.77
N GLN A 240 3.42 19.15 24.63
CA GLN A 240 2.13 18.49 24.43
C GLN A 240 2.28 17.03 23.97
N VAL A 241 3.43 16.68 23.37
CA VAL A 241 3.65 15.37 22.74
C VAL A 241 3.40 14.19 23.70
N PRO A 242 3.94 14.17 24.93
CA PRO A 242 3.65 13.07 25.86
C PRO A 242 2.14 12.93 26.17
N GLY A 243 1.43 14.06 26.27
CA GLY A 243 -0.01 14.09 26.50
C GLY A 243 -0.80 13.52 25.33
N ILE A 244 -0.39 13.81 24.09
CA ILE A 244 -1.02 13.24 22.89
C ILE A 244 -0.80 11.73 22.80
N PHE A 245 0.41 11.24 23.08
CA PHE A 245 0.66 9.79 23.13
C PHE A 245 -0.17 9.11 24.23
N ALA A 246 -0.25 9.73 25.41
CA ALA A 246 -1.11 9.22 26.49
C ALA A 246 -2.58 9.18 26.06
N MET A 247 -3.07 10.23 25.39
CA MET A 247 -4.45 10.30 24.87
C MET A 247 -4.73 9.20 23.84
N ILE A 248 -3.84 8.99 22.87
CA ILE A 248 -3.98 7.94 21.86
C ILE A 248 -4.08 6.57 22.53
N VAL A 249 -3.22 6.28 23.51
CA VAL A 249 -3.22 4.99 24.20
C VAL A 249 -4.44 4.84 25.12
N SER A 250 -4.80 5.87 25.89
CA SER A 250 -5.97 5.79 26.78
C SER A 250 -7.26 5.64 25.98
N ASP A 251 -7.42 6.43 24.92
CA ASP A 251 -8.60 6.40 24.07
C ASP A 251 -8.70 5.09 23.27
N ALA A 252 -7.60 4.39 23.02
CA ALA A 252 -7.65 3.07 22.39
C ALA A 252 -8.44 2.03 23.19
N PHE A 253 -8.56 2.20 24.52
CA PHE A 253 -9.24 1.28 25.43
C PHE A 253 -10.50 1.87 26.08
N THR A 254 -10.62 3.19 26.20
CA THR A 254 -11.86 3.86 26.65
C THR A 254 -12.79 4.21 25.49
N ALA A 255 -12.19 4.50 24.33
CA ALA A 255 -12.78 4.81 23.03
C ALA A 255 -13.98 5.76 23.07
N GLN A 256 -13.71 7.06 22.92
CA GLN A 256 -14.73 8.12 22.83
C GLN A 256 -15.79 7.82 21.75
N ALA A 257 -15.40 7.24 20.62
CA ALA A 257 -16.29 6.82 19.53
C ALA A 257 -16.88 5.40 19.71
N GLY A 258 -16.50 4.70 20.78
CA GLY A 258 -16.82 3.30 21.06
C GLY A 258 -15.69 2.34 20.71
N PHE A 259 -15.47 1.32 21.54
CA PHE A 259 -14.31 0.42 21.42
C PHE A 259 -14.25 -0.31 20.07
N GLY A 260 -15.41 -0.75 19.55
CA GLY A 260 -15.51 -1.34 18.22
C GLY A 260 -15.18 -0.36 17.08
N ALA A 261 -15.51 0.92 17.24
CA ALA A 261 -15.21 1.95 16.25
C ALA A 261 -13.71 2.26 16.20
N ALA A 262 -13.06 2.41 17.36
CA ALA A 262 -11.60 2.62 17.44
C ALA A 262 -10.81 1.49 16.75
N ILE A 263 -11.15 0.23 17.05
CA ILE A 263 -10.52 -0.94 16.43
C ILE A 263 -10.86 -0.99 14.93
N GLY A 264 -12.15 -0.90 14.58
CA GLY A 264 -12.63 -1.06 13.22
C GLY A 264 -12.03 -0.02 12.27
N TRP A 265 -12.11 1.27 12.63
CA TRP A 265 -11.55 2.35 11.83
C TRP A 265 -10.03 2.38 11.84
N GLY A 266 -9.40 2.09 12.98
CA GLY A 266 -7.94 2.00 13.08
C GLY A 266 -7.39 0.88 12.19
N VAL A 267 -8.01 -0.30 12.18
CA VAL A 267 -7.58 -1.41 11.33
C VAL A 267 -7.90 -1.15 9.87
N LYS A 268 -9.12 -0.69 9.56
CA LYS A 268 -9.58 -0.40 8.20
C LYS A 268 -8.68 0.62 7.51
N ARG A 269 -8.39 1.75 8.19
CA ARG A 269 -7.54 2.81 7.64
C ARG A 269 -6.05 2.48 7.74
N GLY A 270 -5.64 1.69 8.73
CA GLY A 270 -4.29 1.14 8.80
C GLY A 270 -3.95 0.28 7.58
N ILE A 271 -4.82 -0.67 7.22
CA ILE A 271 -4.64 -1.52 6.03
C ILE A 271 -4.75 -0.70 4.75
N TYR A 272 -5.69 0.25 4.67
CA TYR A 272 -5.80 1.12 3.50
C TYR A 272 -4.51 1.92 3.25
N SER A 273 -3.78 2.28 4.31
CA SER A 273 -2.53 3.02 4.24
C SER A 273 -1.33 2.13 3.90
N ASN A 274 -1.04 1.12 4.74
CA ASN A 274 0.16 0.31 4.55
C ASN A 274 -0.01 -0.90 3.63
N GLU A 275 -1.24 -1.22 3.23
CA GLU A 275 -1.60 -2.32 2.34
C GLU A 275 -1.10 -3.72 2.79
N ALA A 276 -0.72 -3.86 4.07
CA ALA A 276 -0.17 -5.10 4.58
C ALA A 276 -1.24 -6.20 4.60
N GLY A 277 -0.98 -7.29 3.87
CA GLY A 277 -1.95 -8.37 3.72
C GLY A 277 -3.00 -8.12 2.62
N GLN A 278 -3.00 -6.97 1.96
CA GLN A 278 -3.85 -6.74 0.79
C GLN A 278 -3.36 -7.50 -0.46
N GLY A 279 -2.07 -7.83 -0.53
CA GLY A 279 -1.46 -8.51 -1.68
C GLY A 279 -1.02 -7.58 -2.81
N THR A 280 -0.93 -6.28 -2.57
CA THR A 280 -0.46 -5.27 -3.55
C THR A 280 1.08 -5.15 -3.57
N GLY A 281 1.72 -5.09 -2.41
CA GLY A 281 3.19 -5.03 -2.24
C GLY A 281 3.98 -6.10 -3.02
N PRO A 282 3.50 -7.36 -3.13
CA PRO A 282 4.14 -8.40 -3.93
C PRO A 282 4.38 -8.05 -5.40
N HIS A 283 3.58 -7.18 -6.03
CA HIS A 283 3.76 -6.84 -7.45
C HIS A 283 5.08 -6.11 -7.68
N ALA A 284 5.28 -4.97 -6.99
CA ALA A 284 6.53 -4.21 -7.04
C ALA A 284 7.70 -5.01 -6.48
N SER A 285 7.46 -5.80 -5.42
CA SER A 285 8.46 -6.72 -4.89
C SER A 285 8.99 -7.63 -5.97
N SER A 286 8.11 -8.30 -6.73
CA SER A 286 8.49 -9.29 -7.74
C SER A 286 9.28 -8.70 -8.91
N ALA A 287 9.13 -7.40 -9.17
CA ALA A 287 9.92 -6.69 -10.16
C ALA A 287 11.39 -6.49 -9.75
N ALA A 288 11.70 -6.61 -8.45
CA ALA A 288 13.05 -6.43 -7.95
C ALA A 288 13.99 -7.57 -8.37
N GLU A 289 15.21 -7.21 -8.78
CA GLU A 289 16.33 -8.15 -8.81
C GLU A 289 16.97 -8.22 -7.43
N VAL A 290 17.01 -9.43 -6.88
CA VAL A 290 17.62 -9.74 -5.59
C VAL A 290 18.38 -11.06 -5.71
N ASP A 291 19.31 -11.33 -4.80
CA ASP A 291 20.02 -12.60 -4.74
C ASP A 291 19.24 -13.65 -3.97
N HIS A 292 18.36 -13.21 -3.08
CA HIS A 292 17.54 -14.10 -2.28
C HIS A 292 16.15 -13.48 -1.98
N PRO A 293 15.03 -14.22 -2.15
CA PRO A 293 13.67 -13.69 -1.99
C PRO A 293 13.41 -13.01 -0.64
N SER A 294 13.96 -13.54 0.46
CA SER A 294 13.84 -12.93 1.80
C SER A 294 14.39 -11.50 1.89
N GLN A 295 15.35 -11.10 1.05
CA GLN A 295 15.84 -9.73 1.04
C GLN A 295 14.70 -8.76 0.72
N GLN A 296 13.96 -9.04 -0.36
CA GLN A 296 12.84 -8.19 -0.75
C GLN A 296 11.67 -8.30 0.24
N GLY A 297 11.44 -9.48 0.83
CA GLY A 297 10.47 -9.64 1.91
C GLY A 297 10.76 -8.70 3.09
N LEU A 298 12.02 -8.63 3.53
CA LEU A 298 12.45 -7.76 4.63
C LEU A 298 12.33 -6.28 4.28
N VAL A 299 12.74 -5.90 3.06
CA VAL A 299 12.55 -4.53 2.52
C VAL A 299 11.08 -4.12 2.57
N GLN A 300 10.15 -5.05 2.30
CA GLN A 300 8.72 -4.76 2.28
C GLN A 300 8.04 -4.78 3.64
N ALA A 301 8.58 -5.52 4.60
CA ALA A 301 8.20 -5.37 5.99
C ALA A 301 8.54 -3.96 6.49
N PHE A 302 9.70 -3.42 6.10
CA PHE A 302 10.12 -2.08 6.50
C PHE A 302 9.27 -0.96 5.88
N SER A 303 8.81 -1.10 4.63
CA SER A 303 7.93 -0.08 4.04
C SER A 303 6.61 0.09 4.80
N VAL A 304 6.15 -0.90 5.57
CA VAL A 304 4.97 -0.75 6.47
C VAL A 304 5.26 0.24 7.60
N TYR A 305 6.49 0.25 8.12
CA TYR A 305 6.89 1.17 9.18
C TYR A 305 7.01 2.61 8.69
N VAL A 306 7.65 2.81 7.52
CA VAL A 306 7.74 4.13 6.88
C VAL A 306 6.36 4.73 6.69
N ASP A 307 5.42 3.94 6.20
CA ASP A 307 4.05 4.37 5.99
C ASP A 307 3.34 4.77 7.29
N THR A 308 3.11 3.80 8.19
CA THR A 308 2.17 4.01 9.29
C THR A 308 2.85 4.58 10.54
N LEU A 309 4.03 4.06 10.90
CA LEU A 309 4.72 4.49 12.12
C LEU A 309 5.41 5.86 11.96
N PHE A 310 5.74 6.25 10.73
CA PHE A 310 6.28 7.59 10.45
C PHE A 310 5.23 8.51 9.83
N VAL A 311 4.76 8.25 8.60
CA VAL A 311 3.90 9.22 7.89
C VAL A 311 2.52 9.36 8.56
N CYS A 312 1.80 8.27 8.82
CA CYS A 312 0.48 8.37 9.46
C CYS A 312 0.55 8.91 10.89
N THR A 313 1.60 8.56 11.63
CA THR A 313 1.84 9.09 12.97
C THR A 313 2.13 10.59 12.93
N ALA A 314 2.93 11.04 11.96
CA ALA A 314 3.15 12.46 11.70
C ALA A 314 1.83 13.20 11.40
N THR A 315 0.97 12.64 10.54
CA THR A 315 -0.37 13.19 10.27
C THR A 315 -1.22 13.28 11.54
N ALA A 316 -1.30 12.19 12.30
CA ALA A 316 -2.08 12.12 13.52
C ALA A 316 -1.59 13.15 14.55
N LEU A 317 -0.28 13.28 14.73
CA LEU A 317 0.31 14.27 15.64
C LEU A 317 -0.02 15.70 15.20
N MET A 318 0.06 16.02 13.90
CA MET A 318 -0.33 17.34 13.42
C MET A 318 -1.80 17.65 13.73
N ILE A 319 -2.71 16.72 13.43
CA ILE A 319 -4.15 16.89 13.67
C ILE A 319 -4.45 17.04 15.17
N LEU A 320 -3.89 16.16 16.01
CA LEU A 320 -4.21 16.10 17.44
C LEU A 320 -3.57 17.25 18.23
N ILE A 321 -2.31 17.62 17.92
CA ILE A 321 -1.63 18.75 18.59
C ILE A 321 -2.36 20.07 18.29
N THR A 322 -2.80 20.27 17.05
CA THR A 322 -3.49 21.50 16.63
C THR A 322 -4.99 21.50 16.96
N GLN A 323 -5.51 20.37 17.44
CA GLN A 323 -6.94 20.14 17.72
C GLN A 323 -7.85 20.40 16.52
N GLN A 324 -7.36 20.24 15.29
CA GLN A 324 -8.11 20.50 14.06
C GLN A 324 -8.88 19.25 13.60
N TYR A 325 -9.79 18.74 14.43
CA TYR A 325 -10.60 17.56 14.13
C TYR A 325 -11.95 17.55 14.86
N ASN A 326 -12.91 16.87 14.27
CA ASN A 326 -14.19 16.54 14.89
C ASN A 326 -14.30 15.01 15.06
N ILE A 327 -15.10 14.55 16.02
CA ILE A 327 -15.47 13.14 16.17
C ILE A 327 -16.97 12.99 15.90
N VAL A 328 -17.33 12.09 15.01
CA VAL A 328 -18.71 11.84 14.57
C VAL A 328 -19.07 10.37 14.80
N ALA A 329 -20.23 10.13 15.41
CA ALA A 329 -20.78 8.79 15.55
C ALA A 329 -21.30 8.30 14.18
N GLU A 330 -20.60 7.35 13.56
CA GLU A 330 -20.93 6.84 12.21
C GLU A 330 -22.40 6.38 12.06
N THR A 331 -22.98 5.78 13.10
CA THR A 331 -24.34 5.22 13.06
C THR A 331 -25.45 6.26 13.12
N SER A 332 -25.20 7.42 13.73
CA SER A 332 -26.21 8.47 13.94
C SER A 332 -25.89 9.78 13.23
N GLY A 333 -24.65 9.94 12.74
CA GLY A 333 -24.12 11.21 12.25
C GLY A 333 -23.94 12.27 13.34
N ALA A 334 -24.17 11.93 14.62
CA ALA A 334 -24.08 12.88 15.72
C ALA A 334 -22.63 13.28 16.00
N LEU A 335 -22.39 14.58 16.19
CA LEU A 335 -21.09 15.09 16.64
C LEU A 335 -20.87 14.71 18.11
N ILE A 336 -19.85 13.88 18.35
CA ILE A 336 -19.35 13.53 19.68
C ILE A 336 -18.41 14.62 20.19
N LEU A 337 -17.56 15.15 19.30
CA LEU A 337 -16.62 16.23 19.57
C LEU A 337 -16.60 17.19 18.38
N GLN A 338 -16.64 18.49 18.66
CA GLN A 338 -16.55 19.54 17.65
C GLN A 338 -15.46 20.55 18.04
N ASN A 339 -14.32 20.51 17.36
CA ASN A 339 -13.27 21.52 17.49
C ASN A 339 -13.18 22.44 16.26
N VAL A 340 -13.66 21.99 15.10
CA VAL A 340 -13.71 22.74 13.84
C VAL A 340 -15.15 22.82 13.33
N ASP A 341 -15.37 23.52 12.22
CA ASP A 341 -16.70 23.67 11.62
C ASP A 341 -17.40 22.31 11.46
N ALA A 342 -18.67 22.22 11.87
CA ALA A 342 -19.48 21.00 11.82
C ALA A 342 -19.64 20.46 10.38
N ALA A 343 -19.55 21.33 9.37
CA ALA A 343 -19.61 20.98 7.96
C ALA A 343 -18.27 20.42 7.42
N THR A 344 -17.20 20.41 8.22
CA THR A 344 -15.90 19.87 7.81
C THR A 344 -15.99 18.36 7.60
N GLU A 345 -15.73 17.91 6.37
CA GLU A 345 -15.81 16.49 6.00
C GLU A 345 -14.70 15.67 6.68
N VAL A 346 -15.09 14.64 7.45
CA VAL A 346 -14.18 13.76 8.21
C VAL A 346 -13.31 12.88 7.30
N ALA A 347 -13.88 12.32 6.23
CA ALA A 347 -13.21 11.41 5.30
C ALA A 347 -12.42 12.16 4.19
N SER A 348 -11.86 13.31 4.53
CA SER A 348 -11.19 14.20 3.58
C SER A 348 -9.83 14.68 4.13
N PRO A 349 -8.98 15.28 3.28
CA PRO A 349 -7.75 15.92 3.75
C PRO A 349 -7.96 17.14 4.67
N ALA A 350 -9.20 17.58 4.91
CA ALA A 350 -9.52 18.84 5.56
C ALA A 350 -8.89 19.00 6.96
N PHE A 351 -8.94 17.98 7.82
CA PHE A 351 -8.34 18.07 9.17
C PHE A 351 -6.84 18.36 9.11
N THR A 352 -6.13 17.73 8.17
CA THR A 352 -4.68 17.97 7.99
C THR A 352 -4.42 19.34 7.38
N GLN A 353 -5.27 19.79 6.44
CA GLN A 353 -5.17 21.12 5.85
C GLN A 353 -5.38 22.21 6.89
N LEU A 354 -6.38 22.06 7.75
CA LEU A 354 -6.65 22.97 8.86
C LEU A 354 -5.51 22.97 9.87
N ALA A 355 -4.97 21.80 10.23
CA ALA A 355 -3.81 21.67 11.11
C ALA A 355 -2.61 22.46 10.60
N LEU A 356 -2.23 22.26 9.33
CA LEU A 356 -1.09 22.96 8.74
C LEU A 356 -1.36 24.45 8.53
N SER A 357 -2.58 24.83 8.15
CA SER A 357 -2.95 26.25 7.98
C SER A 357 -2.98 26.99 9.32
N SER A 358 -3.34 26.32 10.42
CA SER A 358 -3.35 26.93 11.76
C SER A 358 -1.96 27.33 12.25
N VAL A 359 -0.91 26.63 11.81
CA VAL A 359 0.48 26.89 12.22
C VAL A 359 1.23 27.73 11.19
N PHE A 360 1.01 27.50 9.90
CA PHE A 360 1.80 28.11 8.82
C PHE A 360 1.01 29.09 7.94
N GLY A 361 -0.26 29.36 8.24
CA GLY A 361 -1.12 30.23 7.44
C GLY A 361 -1.24 29.75 5.99
N GLY A 362 -1.24 30.70 5.05
CA GLY A 362 -1.38 30.40 3.61
C GLY A 362 -0.26 29.50 3.03
N PHE A 363 0.94 29.50 3.64
CA PHE A 363 2.00 28.57 3.24
C PHE A 363 1.60 27.12 3.51
N GLY A 364 0.97 26.85 4.66
CA GLY A 364 0.48 25.51 5.03
C GLY A 364 -0.56 25.00 4.03
N GLN A 365 -1.50 25.84 3.64
CA GLN A 365 -2.53 25.51 2.65
C GLN A 365 -1.91 25.16 1.28
N GLY A 366 -0.99 25.98 0.78
CA GLY A 366 -0.29 25.71 -0.49
C GLY A 366 0.56 24.43 -0.44
N PHE A 367 1.28 24.22 0.68
CA PHE A 367 2.09 23.02 0.88
C PHE A 367 1.25 21.75 0.83
N VAL A 368 0.12 21.70 1.54
CA VAL A 368 -0.74 20.52 1.53
C VAL A 368 -1.32 20.25 0.15
N GLY A 369 -1.68 21.29 -0.60
CA GLY A 369 -2.14 21.13 -1.97
C GLY A 369 -1.12 20.41 -2.87
N ILE A 370 0.13 20.85 -2.78
CA ILE A 370 1.25 20.23 -3.52
C ILE A 370 1.55 18.81 -3.00
N ALA A 371 1.51 18.60 -1.68
CA ALA A 371 1.74 17.28 -1.09
C ALA A 371 0.68 16.27 -1.53
N ILE A 372 -0.61 16.64 -1.49
CA ILE A 372 -1.72 15.80 -1.94
C ILE A 372 -1.56 15.46 -3.42
N PHE A 373 -1.17 16.43 -4.26
CA PHE A 373 -0.89 16.16 -5.68
C PHE A 373 0.13 15.04 -5.83
N PHE A 374 1.31 15.15 -5.19
CA PHE A 374 2.35 14.14 -5.33
C PHE A 374 1.91 12.79 -4.74
N PHE A 375 1.34 12.78 -3.53
CA PHE A 375 0.89 11.56 -2.84
C PHE A 375 -0.14 10.81 -3.69
N ALA A 376 -1.17 11.51 -4.16
CA ALA A 376 -2.21 10.92 -4.99
C ALA A 376 -1.68 10.45 -6.34
N PHE A 377 -0.85 11.28 -7.00
CA PHE A 377 -0.31 10.98 -8.31
C PHE A 377 0.59 9.74 -8.29
N THR A 378 1.50 9.65 -7.33
CA THR A 378 2.36 8.47 -7.16
C THR A 378 1.54 7.23 -6.84
N THR A 379 0.45 7.38 -6.07
CA THR A 379 -0.46 6.28 -5.73
C THR A 379 -1.18 5.74 -6.98
N ILE A 380 -1.64 6.62 -7.87
CA ILE A 380 -2.24 6.22 -9.15
C ILE A 380 -1.24 5.43 -10.02
N LEU A 381 0.05 5.81 -10.02
CA LEU A 381 1.09 5.05 -10.74
C LEU A 381 1.29 3.63 -10.17
N ALA A 382 1.26 3.49 -8.85
CA ALA A 382 1.36 2.18 -8.21
C ALA A 382 0.14 1.29 -8.54
N TYR A 383 -1.06 1.85 -8.44
CA TYR A 383 -2.30 1.16 -8.80
C TYR A 383 -2.36 0.74 -10.26
N TYR A 384 -1.91 1.61 -11.17
CA TYR A 384 -1.73 1.26 -12.58
C TYR A 384 -0.85 0.01 -12.73
N TYR A 385 0.31 -0.01 -12.08
CA TYR A 385 1.25 -1.12 -12.21
C TYR A 385 0.69 -2.44 -11.65
N ILE A 386 -0.04 -2.37 -10.53
CA ILE A 386 -0.74 -3.52 -9.95
C ILE A 386 -1.79 -4.06 -10.92
N ALA A 387 -2.64 -3.17 -11.47
CA ALA A 387 -3.67 -3.54 -12.43
C ALA A 387 -3.06 -4.13 -13.72
N GLU A 388 -2.02 -3.50 -14.28
CA GLU A 388 -1.31 -3.98 -15.46
C GLU A 388 -0.72 -5.38 -15.23
N THR A 389 -0.16 -5.63 -14.03
CA THR A 389 0.42 -6.93 -13.69
C THR A 389 -0.64 -8.04 -13.63
N ASN A 390 -1.81 -7.75 -13.08
CA ASN A 390 -2.91 -8.71 -13.04
C ASN A 390 -3.59 -8.89 -14.41
N VAL A 391 -3.66 -7.85 -15.25
CA VAL A 391 -4.09 -8.00 -16.64
C VAL A 391 -3.10 -8.86 -17.42
N ALA A 392 -1.79 -8.67 -17.24
CA ALA A 392 -0.77 -9.49 -17.88
C ALA A 392 -0.92 -10.97 -17.49
N TYR A 393 -1.18 -11.26 -16.21
CA TYR A 393 -1.50 -12.60 -15.73
C TYR A 393 -2.70 -13.22 -16.48
N LEU A 394 -3.84 -12.51 -16.54
CA LEU A 394 -5.03 -13.01 -17.25
C LEU A 394 -4.78 -13.16 -18.76
N ASN A 395 -3.95 -12.29 -19.33
CA ASN A 395 -3.64 -12.30 -20.75
C ASN A 395 -2.87 -13.53 -21.21
N ARG A 396 -2.26 -14.29 -20.29
CA ARG A 396 -1.68 -15.63 -20.56
C ARG A 396 -2.72 -16.61 -21.12
N TYR A 397 -3.98 -16.45 -20.71
CA TYR A 397 -5.09 -17.29 -21.12
C TYR A 397 -5.90 -16.66 -22.25
N ILE A 398 -6.17 -15.36 -22.16
CA ILE A 398 -7.02 -14.63 -23.13
C ILE A 398 -6.28 -14.36 -24.44
N LYS A 399 -4.95 -14.16 -24.38
CA LYS A 399 -4.07 -13.87 -25.54
C LYS A 399 -4.53 -12.67 -26.38
N ASN A 400 -4.99 -11.59 -25.73
CA ASN A 400 -5.39 -10.36 -26.38
C ASN A 400 -4.25 -9.33 -26.38
N ARG A 401 -3.83 -8.88 -27.57
CA ARG A 401 -2.77 -7.88 -27.77
C ARG A 401 -3.10 -6.48 -27.24
N PHE A 402 -4.38 -6.16 -27.04
CA PHE A 402 -4.84 -4.84 -26.58
C PHE A 402 -5.11 -4.75 -25.08
N SER A 403 -5.05 -5.86 -24.34
CA SER A 403 -5.39 -5.91 -22.92
C SER A 403 -4.61 -4.89 -22.07
N LEU A 404 -3.30 -4.77 -22.29
CA LEU A 404 -2.43 -3.80 -21.61
C LEU A 404 -2.64 -2.36 -22.07
N PHE A 405 -3.23 -2.14 -23.25
CA PHE A 405 -3.63 -0.80 -23.68
C PHE A 405 -4.95 -0.40 -23.02
N ILE A 406 -5.92 -1.32 -22.96
CA ILE A 406 -7.24 -1.10 -22.35
C ILE A 406 -7.08 -0.68 -20.88
N VAL A 407 -6.21 -1.32 -20.09
CA VAL A 407 -6.00 -0.94 -18.69
C VAL A 407 -5.48 0.49 -18.51
N LYS A 408 -4.64 0.98 -19.43
CA LYS A 408 -4.16 2.38 -19.43
C LYS A 408 -5.31 3.36 -19.69
N VAL A 409 -6.15 3.05 -20.67
CA VAL A 409 -7.31 3.89 -21.00
C VAL A 409 -8.33 3.89 -19.85
N VAL A 410 -8.61 2.72 -19.27
CA VAL A 410 -9.54 2.58 -18.14
C VAL A 410 -9.05 3.39 -16.95
N ILE A 411 -7.77 3.30 -16.55
CA ILE A 411 -7.30 4.05 -15.40
C ILE A 411 -7.33 5.56 -15.63
N MET A 412 -6.96 6.02 -16.84
CA MET A 412 -7.04 7.44 -17.22
C MET A 412 -8.48 7.94 -17.18
N PHE A 413 -9.43 7.12 -17.66
CA PHE A 413 -10.85 7.42 -17.57
C PHE A 413 -11.33 7.52 -16.12
N MET A 414 -10.91 6.60 -15.25
CA MET A 414 -11.32 6.60 -13.84
C MET A 414 -10.71 7.75 -13.04
N VAL A 415 -9.51 8.22 -13.41
CA VAL A 415 -8.92 9.47 -12.91
C VAL A 415 -9.75 10.68 -13.35
N ALA A 416 -10.16 10.75 -14.62
CA ALA A 416 -11.05 11.79 -15.11
C ALA A 416 -12.40 11.78 -14.38
N TYR A 417 -12.98 10.59 -14.23
CA TYR A 417 -14.22 10.39 -13.52
C TYR A 417 -14.14 10.85 -12.06
N GLY A 418 -13.09 10.47 -11.33
CA GLY A 418 -12.89 10.90 -9.93
C GLY A 418 -12.68 12.41 -9.77
N MET A 419 -12.04 13.07 -10.74
CA MET A 419 -11.88 14.53 -10.73
C MET A 419 -13.21 15.25 -10.94
N VAL A 420 -14.10 14.73 -11.78
CA VAL A 420 -15.36 15.42 -12.10
C VAL A 420 -16.45 15.08 -11.08
N ASN A 421 -16.46 13.86 -10.55
CA ASN A 421 -17.46 13.38 -9.61
C ASN A 421 -17.19 13.87 -8.17
N SER A 422 -18.22 14.39 -7.51
CA SER A 422 -18.16 14.93 -6.13
C SER A 422 -18.76 13.99 -5.07
N SER A 423 -19.18 12.79 -5.45
CA SER A 423 -19.94 11.91 -4.56
C SER A 423 -19.09 11.17 -3.51
N GLY A 424 -19.55 11.17 -2.26
CA GLY A 424 -18.86 10.54 -1.12
C GLY A 424 -18.76 9.01 -1.19
N TYR A 425 -19.54 8.33 -2.04
CA TYR A 425 -19.53 6.87 -2.13
C TYR A 425 -18.24 6.29 -2.75
N ILE A 426 -17.40 7.10 -3.38
CA ILE A 426 -16.16 6.63 -4.04
C ILE A 426 -15.22 5.99 -3.00
N TRP A 427 -15.16 6.52 -1.79
CA TRP A 427 -14.41 5.91 -0.67
C TRP A 427 -14.93 4.52 -0.31
N ASN A 428 -16.25 4.35 -0.28
CA ASN A 428 -16.86 3.05 0.01
C ASN A 428 -16.58 2.02 -1.10
N LEU A 429 -16.50 2.44 -2.37
CA LEU A 429 -16.05 1.57 -3.46
C LEU A 429 -14.59 1.17 -3.31
N GLY A 430 -13.71 2.12 -2.98
CA GLY A 430 -12.30 1.83 -2.72
C GLY A 430 -12.13 0.82 -1.59
N ASP A 431 -12.84 1.04 -0.48
CA ASP A 431 -12.87 0.15 0.67
C ASP A 431 -13.35 -1.27 0.29
N ILE A 432 -14.39 -1.41 -0.53
CA ILE A 432 -14.83 -2.72 -1.06
C ILE A 432 -13.68 -3.41 -1.81
N GLY A 433 -13.00 -2.67 -2.68
CA GLY A 433 -11.86 -3.19 -3.44
C GLY A 433 -10.72 -3.67 -2.54
N VAL A 434 -10.30 -2.84 -1.57
CA VAL A 434 -9.24 -3.18 -0.61
C VAL A 434 -9.62 -4.39 0.23
N GLY A 435 -10.83 -4.39 0.79
CA GLY A 435 -11.28 -5.47 1.66
C GLY A 435 -11.41 -6.81 0.94
N LEU A 436 -11.93 -6.81 -0.30
CA LEU A 436 -11.99 -8.02 -1.13
C LEU A 436 -10.60 -8.60 -1.40
N MET A 437 -9.64 -7.75 -1.77
CA MET A 437 -8.25 -8.17 -1.97
C MET A 437 -7.64 -8.73 -0.68
N ALA A 438 -7.86 -8.08 0.47
CA ALA A 438 -7.36 -8.53 1.76
C ALA A 438 -7.92 -9.91 2.15
N TRP A 439 -9.22 -10.15 1.98
CA TRP A 439 -9.83 -11.46 2.20
C TRP A 439 -9.16 -12.57 1.39
N ILE A 440 -9.07 -12.37 0.08
CA ILE A 440 -8.50 -13.35 -0.84
C ILE A 440 -7.03 -13.60 -0.51
N ASN A 441 -6.29 -12.52 -0.28
CA ASN A 441 -4.85 -12.60 -0.08
C ASN A 441 -4.47 -13.23 1.25
N ILE A 442 -5.04 -12.77 2.36
CA ILE A 442 -4.70 -13.28 3.69
C ILE A 442 -5.03 -14.77 3.80
N LEU A 443 -6.23 -15.17 3.36
CA LEU A 443 -6.60 -16.59 3.34
C LEU A 443 -5.68 -17.41 2.44
N GLY A 444 -5.32 -16.86 1.28
CA GLY A 444 -4.43 -17.51 0.34
C GLY A 444 -3.00 -17.71 0.88
N ILE A 445 -2.39 -16.68 1.50
CA ILE A 445 -1.06 -16.84 2.10
C ILE A 445 -1.10 -17.81 3.29
N LEU A 446 -2.16 -17.80 4.10
CA LEU A 446 -2.35 -18.78 5.18
C LEU A 446 -2.45 -20.22 4.62
N ALA A 447 -3.22 -20.43 3.55
CA ALA A 447 -3.31 -21.71 2.88
C ALA A 447 -1.93 -22.17 2.35
N ILE A 448 -1.17 -21.27 1.71
CA ILE A 448 0.20 -21.58 1.24
C ILE A 448 1.11 -21.98 2.40
N PHE A 449 0.99 -21.31 3.54
CA PHE A 449 1.72 -21.71 4.73
C PHE A 449 1.36 -23.14 5.16
N PHE A 450 0.09 -23.52 5.23
CA PHE A 450 -0.25 -24.89 5.67
C PHE A 450 0.16 -25.97 4.67
N VAL A 451 0.24 -25.64 3.37
CA VAL A 451 0.61 -26.60 2.31
C VAL A 451 2.13 -26.76 2.15
N ALA A 452 2.88 -25.67 2.07
CA ALA A 452 4.29 -25.72 1.62
C ALA A 452 5.28 -24.88 2.43
N LYS A 453 4.83 -23.85 3.17
CA LYS A 453 5.69 -22.97 3.99
C LYS A 453 6.90 -22.30 3.28
N PRO A 454 6.86 -21.97 1.97
CA PRO A 454 8.06 -21.52 1.26
C PRO A 454 8.64 -20.22 1.82
N ALA A 455 7.82 -19.27 2.27
CA ALA A 455 8.30 -18.02 2.86
C ALA A 455 9.08 -18.22 4.17
N ILE A 456 8.70 -19.22 4.99
CA ILE A 456 9.38 -19.55 6.25
C ILE A 456 10.67 -20.32 5.98
N MET A 457 10.66 -21.24 5.02
CA MET A 457 11.85 -21.97 4.58
C MET A 457 12.89 -21.01 4.01
N CYS A 458 12.45 -20.06 3.20
CA CYS A 458 13.27 -18.99 2.66
C CYS A 458 13.88 -18.12 3.78
N LEU A 459 13.09 -17.73 4.79
CA LEU A 459 13.62 -16.96 5.93
C LEU A 459 14.74 -17.72 6.67
N ARG A 460 14.53 -19.01 6.91
CA ARG A 460 15.51 -19.86 7.62
C ARG A 460 16.80 -20.00 6.82
N ASP A 461 16.70 -20.30 5.52
CA ASP A 461 17.85 -20.40 4.63
C ASP A 461 18.66 -19.09 4.60
N TYR A 462 17.97 -17.95 4.48
CA TYR A 462 18.62 -16.63 4.53
C TYR A 462 19.36 -16.38 5.84
N GLU A 463 18.74 -16.69 6.98
CA GLU A 463 19.36 -16.53 8.30
C GLU A 463 20.57 -17.46 8.49
N GLU A 464 20.49 -18.70 8.02
CA GLU A 464 21.58 -19.68 8.09
C GLU A 464 22.77 -19.23 7.24
N GLN A 465 22.54 -18.80 6.01
CA GLN A 465 23.60 -18.28 5.13
C GLN A 465 24.23 -17.00 5.67
N LYS A 466 23.42 -16.09 6.20
CA LYS A 466 23.92 -14.85 6.83
C LYS A 466 24.78 -15.14 8.06
N LYS A 467 24.41 -16.12 8.88
CA LYS A 467 25.21 -16.55 10.03
C LYS A 467 26.52 -17.22 9.61
N ALA A 468 26.52 -17.95 8.49
CA ALA A 468 27.72 -18.57 7.93
C ALA A 468 28.71 -17.56 7.34
N GLY A 469 28.28 -16.33 7.01
CA GLY A 469 29.15 -15.26 6.52
C GLY A 469 29.63 -15.43 5.07
N GLY A 470 28.99 -16.33 4.31
CA GLY A 470 29.30 -16.61 2.90
C GLY A 470 28.41 -15.84 1.90
N PRO A 471 28.55 -16.13 0.59
CA PRO A 471 27.67 -15.57 -0.43
C PRO A 471 26.22 -16.04 -0.21
N ILE A 472 25.28 -15.11 -0.35
CA ILE A 472 23.85 -15.40 -0.19
C ILE A 472 23.30 -15.82 -1.54
N ILE A 473 22.86 -17.07 -1.65
CA ILE A 473 22.34 -17.68 -2.88
C ILE A 473 21.07 -18.45 -2.56
N PHE A 474 19.99 -18.17 -3.28
CA PHE A 474 18.75 -18.93 -3.14
C PHE A 474 18.73 -20.14 -4.08
N ASP A 475 18.69 -21.35 -3.50
CA ASP A 475 18.50 -22.60 -4.24
C ASP A 475 17.14 -23.23 -3.89
N PRO A 476 16.11 -23.10 -4.75
CA PRO A 476 14.80 -23.65 -4.48
C PRO A 476 14.79 -25.18 -4.48
N VAL A 477 15.69 -25.84 -5.21
CA VAL A 477 15.76 -27.31 -5.30
C VAL A 477 16.27 -27.89 -3.99
N LYS A 478 17.36 -27.33 -3.45
CA LYS A 478 17.89 -27.69 -2.11
C LYS A 478 16.82 -27.53 -1.03
N LEU A 479 15.99 -26.50 -1.15
CA LEU A 479 14.90 -26.24 -0.20
C LEU A 479 13.64 -27.06 -0.49
N GLY A 480 13.55 -27.82 -1.58
CA GLY A 480 12.32 -28.55 -1.95
C GLY A 480 11.15 -27.64 -2.33
N ILE A 481 11.42 -26.38 -2.68
CA ILE A 481 10.42 -25.41 -3.13
C ILE A 481 10.15 -25.66 -4.63
N LYS A 482 9.00 -26.27 -4.92
CA LYS A 482 8.60 -26.61 -6.29
C LYS A 482 8.09 -25.40 -7.07
N LYS A 483 8.23 -25.43 -8.40
CA LYS A 483 7.69 -24.45 -9.36
C LYS A 483 8.26 -23.03 -9.15
N ALA A 484 9.49 -22.95 -8.67
CA ALA A 484 10.23 -21.69 -8.57
C ALA A 484 11.06 -21.48 -9.85
N ASP A 485 10.41 -21.62 -11.02
CA ASP A 485 11.08 -21.83 -12.32
C ASP A 485 12.14 -20.76 -12.66
N PHE A 486 11.91 -19.52 -12.24
CA PHE A 486 12.88 -18.43 -12.41
C PHE A 486 14.20 -18.73 -11.68
N TRP A 487 14.10 -19.14 -10.41
CA TRP A 487 15.23 -19.42 -9.54
C TRP A 487 15.91 -20.74 -9.92
N GLU A 488 15.13 -21.76 -10.32
CA GLU A 488 15.66 -23.02 -10.85
C GLU A 488 16.53 -22.79 -12.09
N LYS A 489 16.08 -21.94 -13.02
CA LYS A 489 16.87 -21.56 -14.21
C LYS A 489 18.09 -20.72 -13.84
N ARG A 490 17.95 -19.78 -12.90
CA ARG A 490 19.06 -18.91 -12.46
C ARG A 490 20.17 -19.74 -11.81
N ILE A 491 19.84 -20.65 -10.90
CA ILE A 491 20.83 -21.50 -10.23
C ILE A 491 21.48 -22.48 -11.20
N ALA A 492 20.72 -23.07 -12.14
CA ALA A 492 21.27 -23.95 -13.16
C ALA A 492 22.30 -23.22 -14.05
N LYS A 493 21.98 -21.98 -14.46
CA LYS A 493 22.91 -21.13 -15.21
C LYS A 493 24.17 -20.80 -14.40
N GLN A 494 24.01 -20.38 -13.15
CA GLN A 494 25.13 -20.05 -12.26
C GLN A 494 26.06 -21.25 -12.01
N ARG A 495 25.51 -22.46 -11.89
CA ARG A 495 26.28 -23.71 -11.82
C ARG A 495 27.03 -24.02 -13.11
N ALA A 496 26.39 -23.85 -14.26
CA ALA A 496 27.03 -24.04 -15.56
C ALA A 496 28.19 -23.05 -15.79
N GLU A 497 28.09 -21.84 -15.25
CA GLU A 497 29.13 -20.81 -15.28
C GLU A 497 30.21 -21.01 -14.20
N GLY A 498 30.10 -22.03 -13.34
CA GLY A 498 31.05 -22.31 -12.26
C GLY A 498 30.99 -21.34 -11.07
N SER A 499 30.03 -20.43 -11.05
CA SER A 499 29.86 -19.43 -9.97
C SER A 499 29.26 -20.02 -8.69
N VAL A 500 28.59 -21.17 -8.78
CA VAL A 500 28.01 -21.90 -7.65
C VAL A 500 28.38 -23.37 -7.75
N ALA A 501 28.67 -24.01 -6.61
CA ALA A 501 29.01 -25.43 -6.55
C ALA A 501 27.89 -26.31 -7.17
N PRO A 502 28.27 -27.46 -7.78
CA PRO A 502 27.30 -28.42 -8.32
C PRO A 502 26.31 -28.86 -7.24
N ALA A 503 25.08 -29.21 -7.65
CA ALA A 503 24.14 -29.83 -6.73
C ALA A 503 24.78 -31.10 -6.15
N ALA A 504 24.66 -31.31 -4.84
CA ALA A 504 25.02 -32.60 -4.26
C ALA A 504 24.17 -33.68 -4.94
N PRO A 505 24.75 -34.84 -5.33
CA PRO A 505 23.97 -35.91 -5.94
C PRO A 505 22.82 -36.30 -5.00
N GLU A 506 21.60 -36.41 -5.56
CA GLU A 506 20.43 -36.86 -4.81
C GLU A 506 20.77 -38.21 -4.17
N THR A 507 20.92 -38.23 -2.85
CA THR A 507 20.86 -39.49 -2.12
C THR A 507 19.41 -39.93 -2.17
N ASP A 508 19.09 -40.79 -3.13
CA ASP A 508 17.84 -41.55 -3.13
C ASP A 508 17.69 -42.16 -1.73
N LYS A 509 16.75 -41.61 -0.96
CA LYS A 509 16.27 -42.26 0.24
C LYS A 509 15.13 -43.17 -0.21
N GLU A 510 15.46 -44.44 -0.38
CA GLU A 510 14.50 -45.56 -0.45
C GLU A 510 13.53 -45.56 0.75
#